data_AF-A0A8T5ZKT0-F1
#
_entry.id   AF-A0A8T5ZKT0-F1
#
_cell.length_a   1.000
_cell.length_b   1.000
_cell.length_c   1.000
_cell.angle_alpha   90.00
_cell.angle_beta   90.00
_cell.angle_gamma   90.00
#
_symmetry.space_group_name_H-M   'P 1'
#
loop_
_entity.id
_entity.type
_entity.pdbx_description
1 polymer ?
#
loop_
_entity_poly.entity_id
_entity_poly.type
_entity_poly.pdbx_seq_one_letter_code
_entity_poly.pdbx_strand_id
1 'polypeptide(L)'
;SAYRETKDRGFHHGTLLLNADLSRLANYLNPDKKKLAAKGITSVRSRVTNLTELLPGITHEQVCEAITEAFFAHYGERVEAEIISPDKTPDLPNFAETFARQSSWEWNFGQAPAFSHLLDERFTWGGVELHFDVEKGHITRAQVFTDSLNPAPLEALAGRLQGCLYRADMLQQECEALLVDFPEQEKELRELSTWIAGAVR
;
A
#
# COMPACT_ATOMS: atom_id res chain seq x y z
N SER A 1 -15.00 -2.90 11.66
CA SER A 1 -15.19 -4.35 11.52
C SER A 1 -15.23 -4.75 10.07
N ALA A 2 -14.75 -5.94 9.75
CA ALA A 2 -14.86 -6.56 8.43
C ALA A 2 -15.09 -8.07 8.59
N TYR A 3 -15.62 -8.70 7.54
CA TYR A 3 -16.01 -10.10 7.54
C TYR A 3 -15.52 -10.79 6.26
N ARG A 4 -15.28 -12.10 6.35
CA ARG A 4 -15.04 -12.96 5.18
C ARG A 4 -15.79 -14.27 5.34
N GLU A 5 -16.44 -14.70 4.28
CA GLU A 5 -17.21 -15.94 4.23
C GLU A 5 -16.70 -16.83 3.09
N THR A 6 -16.70 -18.13 3.34
CA THR A 6 -16.56 -19.20 2.35
C THR A 6 -17.83 -20.05 2.38
N LYS A 7 -17.87 -21.12 1.59
CA LYS A 7 -19.05 -22.01 1.52
C LYS A 7 -19.46 -22.60 2.88
N ASP A 8 -18.49 -22.86 3.75
CA ASP A 8 -18.67 -23.63 4.99
C ASP A 8 -18.21 -22.89 6.26
N ARG A 9 -17.58 -21.71 6.13
CA ARG A 9 -16.96 -20.99 7.25
C ARG A 9 -17.09 -19.49 7.08
N GLY A 10 -17.04 -18.78 8.19
CA GLY A 10 -16.95 -17.32 8.22
C GLY A 10 -16.10 -16.85 9.39
N PHE A 11 -15.51 -15.66 9.25
CA PHE A 11 -14.92 -14.97 10.39
C PHE A 11 -15.28 -13.49 10.37
N HIS A 12 -15.41 -12.92 11.55
CA HIS A 12 -15.59 -11.49 11.79
C HIS A 12 -14.39 -11.01 12.61
N HIS A 13 -13.75 -9.94 12.14
CA HIS A 13 -12.68 -9.28 12.87
C HIS A 13 -12.94 -7.77 12.98
N GLY A 14 -12.34 -7.16 14.00
CA GLY A 14 -12.50 -5.75 14.29
C GLY A 14 -11.36 -5.20 15.13
N THR A 15 -11.47 -3.91 15.44
CA THR A 15 -10.48 -3.15 16.19
C THR A 15 -11.19 -2.36 17.29
N LEU A 16 -10.61 -2.32 18.48
CA LEU A 16 -10.99 -1.39 19.54
C LEU A 16 -9.84 -0.41 19.76
N LEU A 17 -10.13 0.89 19.68
CA LEU A 17 -9.13 1.93 19.91
C LEU A 17 -8.98 2.13 21.41
N LEU A 18 -7.99 1.48 22.03
CA LEU A 18 -7.72 1.58 23.47
C LEU A 18 -7.07 2.92 23.82
N ASN A 19 -5.86 3.12 23.28
CA ASN A 19 -5.02 4.29 23.47
C ASN A 19 -4.10 4.47 22.24
N ALA A 20 -4.70 4.44 21.05
CA ALA A 20 -3.96 4.62 19.80
C ALA A 20 -3.53 6.08 19.63
N ASP A 21 -2.38 6.31 18.99
CA ASP A 21 -1.98 7.65 18.57
C ASP A 21 -2.87 8.10 17.39
N LEU A 22 -3.93 8.84 17.70
CA LEU A 22 -4.90 9.31 16.71
C LEU A 22 -4.29 10.32 15.73
N SER A 23 -3.19 10.99 16.10
CA SER A 23 -2.49 11.92 15.21
C SER A 23 -1.76 11.16 14.10
N ARG A 24 -1.06 10.07 14.45
CA ARG A 24 -0.40 9.18 13.49
C ARG A 24 -1.41 8.44 12.62
N LEU A 25 -2.51 7.98 13.21
CA LEU A 25 -3.61 7.35 12.47
C LEU A 25 -4.17 8.31 11.40
N ALA A 26 -4.43 9.56 11.77
CA ALA A 26 -4.90 10.56 10.81
C ALA A 26 -3.87 10.84 9.70
N ASN A 27 -2.58 10.86 10.04
CA ASN A 27 -1.51 11.11 9.08
C ASN A 27 -1.41 10.00 8.02
N TYR A 28 -1.37 8.72 8.43
CA TYR A 28 -1.24 7.60 7.50
C TYR A 28 -2.51 7.30 6.70
N LEU A 29 -3.69 7.68 7.21
CA LEU A 29 -4.98 7.48 6.52
C LEU A 29 -5.43 8.69 5.69
N ASN A 30 -4.60 9.73 5.60
CA ASN A 30 -4.84 10.87 4.74
C ASN A 30 -3.86 10.85 3.56
N PRO A 31 -4.09 10.00 2.55
CA PRO A 31 -3.23 9.95 1.38
C PRO A 31 -3.25 11.29 0.65
N ASP A 32 -2.14 11.61 -0.02
CA ASP A 32 -2.08 12.76 -0.90
C ASP A 32 -3.17 12.63 -1.97
N LYS A 33 -4.01 13.67 -2.09
CA LYS A 33 -5.20 13.66 -2.96
C LYS A 33 -4.87 13.66 -4.46
N LYS A 34 -3.60 13.61 -4.83
CA LYS A 34 -3.21 13.74 -6.24
C LYS A 34 -3.51 12.44 -6.98
N LYS A 35 -4.50 12.53 -7.87
CA LYS A 35 -4.51 11.93 -9.22
C LYS A 35 -4.60 10.40 -9.35
N LEU A 36 -5.10 9.68 -8.35
CA LEU A 36 -5.43 8.25 -8.46
C LEU A 36 -6.92 8.05 -8.78
N ALA A 37 -7.21 7.50 -9.97
CA ALA A 37 -8.54 7.01 -10.34
C ALA A 37 -8.59 5.50 -10.14
N ALA A 38 -8.96 5.04 -8.95
CA ALA A 38 -9.01 3.62 -8.58
C ALA A 38 -10.44 3.09 -8.49
N LYS A 39 -10.66 1.84 -8.93
CA LYS A 39 -11.97 1.16 -8.90
C LYS A 39 -12.28 0.41 -7.58
N GLY A 40 -11.53 0.69 -6.51
CA GLY A 40 -11.64 0.01 -5.22
C GLY A 40 -12.74 0.54 -4.30
N ILE A 41 -13.02 -0.21 -3.22
CA ILE A 41 -13.89 0.25 -2.14
C ILE A 41 -13.21 1.42 -1.42
N THR A 42 -13.87 2.58 -1.40
CA THR A 42 -13.36 3.76 -0.71
C THR A 42 -13.55 3.65 0.81
N SER A 43 -12.55 4.06 1.57
CA SER A 43 -12.63 4.08 3.04
C SER A 43 -13.66 5.11 3.52
N VAL A 44 -14.60 4.68 4.37
CA VAL A 44 -15.57 5.59 5.02
C VAL A 44 -14.89 6.28 6.21
N ARG A 45 -14.67 7.59 6.10
CA ARG A 45 -14.08 8.39 7.19
C ARG A 45 -15.13 8.59 8.29
N SER A 46 -14.77 8.20 9.52
CA SER A 46 -15.57 8.44 10.72
C SER A 46 -14.75 9.17 11.76
N ARG A 47 -15.41 9.99 12.60
CA ARG A 47 -14.77 10.52 13.82
C ARG A 47 -14.57 9.35 14.79
N VAL A 48 -13.37 9.23 15.31
CA VAL A 48 -12.97 8.16 16.22
C VAL A 48 -12.48 8.75 17.54
N THR A 49 -12.56 7.97 18.61
CA THR A 49 -12.01 8.29 19.93
C THR A 49 -11.37 7.06 20.55
N ASN A 50 -10.47 7.25 21.50
CA ASN A 50 -9.92 6.17 22.30
C ASN A 50 -10.84 5.83 23.48
N LEU A 51 -10.84 4.56 23.88
CA LEU A 51 -11.54 4.08 25.07
C LEU A 51 -10.92 4.63 26.36
N THR A 52 -9.64 5.00 26.36
CA THR A 52 -9.00 5.64 27.51
C THR A 52 -9.67 6.96 27.92
N GLU A 53 -10.40 7.62 27.01
CA GLU A 53 -11.18 8.83 27.31
C GLU A 53 -12.41 8.53 28.17
N LEU A 54 -12.91 7.29 28.10
CA LEU A 54 -14.08 6.80 28.85
C LEU A 54 -13.66 6.04 30.10
N LEU A 55 -12.62 5.22 29.99
CA LEU A 55 -12.06 4.42 31.08
C LEU A 55 -10.55 4.67 31.18
N PRO A 56 -10.13 5.68 31.97
CA PRO A 56 -8.72 5.95 32.18
C PRO A 56 -7.98 4.74 32.75
N GLY A 57 -6.82 4.41 32.18
CA GLY A 57 -6.01 3.27 32.59
C GLY A 57 -6.44 1.93 32.00
N ILE A 58 -7.39 1.91 31.05
CA ILE A 58 -7.77 0.69 30.32
C ILE A 58 -6.54 0.07 29.63
N THR A 59 -6.32 -1.23 29.85
CA THR A 59 -5.22 -1.98 29.23
C THR A 59 -5.70 -2.96 28.17
N HIS A 60 -4.77 -3.45 27.35
CA HIS A 60 -5.05 -4.49 26.37
C HIS A 60 -5.54 -5.78 27.04
N GLU A 61 -4.89 -6.19 28.12
CA GLU A 61 -5.17 -7.41 28.87
C GLU A 61 -6.58 -7.37 29.47
N GLN A 62 -6.99 -6.23 30.04
CA GLN A 62 -8.34 -6.06 30.59
C GLN A 62 -9.42 -6.24 29.52
N VAL A 63 -9.18 -5.75 28.29
CA VAL A 63 -10.12 -5.92 27.19
C VAL A 63 -10.10 -7.35 26.64
N CYS A 64 -8.93 -7.98 26.57
CA CYS A 64 -8.82 -9.40 26.22
C CYS A 64 -9.60 -10.29 27.20
N GLU A 65 -9.46 -10.04 28.51
CA GLU A 65 -10.20 -10.76 29.55
C GLU A 65 -11.70 -10.55 29.41
N ALA A 66 -12.16 -9.30 29.27
CA ALA A 66 -13.58 -9.00 29.10
C ALA A 66 -14.21 -9.67 27.86
N ILE A 67 -13.49 -9.68 26.73
CA ILE A 67 -13.94 -10.37 25.51
C ILE A 67 -13.97 -11.88 25.72
N THR A 68 -12.96 -12.44 26.38
CA THR A 68 -12.85 -13.88 26.67
C THR A 68 -14.00 -14.33 27.57
N GLU A 69 -14.31 -13.58 28.64
CA GLU A 69 -15.42 -13.89 29.53
C GLU A 69 -16.77 -13.80 28.81
N ALA A 70 -16.99 -12.78 27.98
CA ALA A 70 -18.21 -12.68 27.18
C ALA A 70 -18.35 -13.82 26.17
N PHE A 71 -17.23 -14.26 25.56
CA PHE A 71 -17.19 -15.40 24.65
C PHE A 71 -17.55 -16.70 25.37
N PHE A 72 -16.95 -16.97 26.53
CA PHE A 72 -17.27 -18.14 27.35
C PHE A 72 -18.72 -18.13 27.84
N ALA A 73 -19.24 -16.97 28.25
CA ALA A 73 -20.64 -16.85 28.65
C ALA A 73 -21.62 -17.14 27.50
N HIS A 74 -21.28 -16.73 26.27
CA HIS A 74 -22.11 -16.95 25.09
C HIS A 74 -22.18 -18.43 24.70
N TYR A 75 -21.04 -19.13 24.70
CA TYR A 75 -20.95 -20.53 24.26
C TYR A 75 -21.10 -21.55 25.40
N GLY A 76 -21.05 -21.12 26.66
CA GLY A 76 -21.24 -21.98 27.83
C GLY A 76 -20.08 -22.91 28.15
N GLU A 77 -18.90 -22.67 27.57
CA GLU A 77 -17.71 -23.49 27.73
C GLU A 77 -16.47 -22.63 28.01
N ARG A 78 -15.44 -23.23 28.61
CA ARG A 78 -14.16 -22.59 28.90
C ARG A 78 -13.02 -23.49 28.43
N VAL A 79 -11.96 -22.86 27.94
CA VAL A 79 -10.73 -23.54 27.52
C VAL A 79 -9.52 -22.73 27.98
N GLU A 80 -8.38 -23.41 28.12
CA GLU A 80 -7.10 -22.75 28.38
C GLU A 80 -6.64 -21.98 27.14
N ALA A 81 -6.01 -20.82 27.36
CA ALA A 81 -5.50 -20.00 26.27
C ALA A 81 -4.22 -20.61 25.68
N GLU A 82 -4.17 -20.71 24.35
CA GLU A 82 -2.97 -21.11 23.61
C GLU A 82 -2.18 -19.88 23.18
N ILE A 83 -0.92 -19.77 23.64
CA ILE A 83 -0.05 -18.62 23.31
C ILE A 83 0.74 -18.93 22.03
N ILE A 84 0.51 -18.12 21.00
CA ILE A 84 1.28 -18.15 19.75
C ILE A 84 2.43 -17.13 19.87
N SER A 85 3.67 -17.62 19.95
CA SER A 85 4.87 -16.77 20.06
C SER A 85 5.40 -16.33 18.70
N PRO A 86 5.87 -15.07 18.54
CA PRO A 86 6.57 -14.64 17.34
C PRO A 86 7.96 -15.26 17.20
N ASP A 87 8.57 -15.72 18.29
CA ASP A 87 9.93 -16.30 18.29
C ASP A 87 9.97 -17.75 17.81
N LYS A 88 8.80 -18.38 17.63
CA LYS A 88 8.67 -19.75 17.18
C LYS A 88 7.68 -19.81 16.03
N THR A 89 8.13 -20.33 14.88
CA THR A 89 7.25 -20.59 13.75
C THR A 89 6.08 -21.48 14.21
N PRO A 90 4.83 -21.02 14.07
CA PRO A 90 3.65 -21.81 14.41
C PRO A 90 3.61 -23.12 13.63
N ASP A 91 3.27 -24.21 14.32
CA ASP A 91 3.02 -25.52 13.70
C ASP A 91 1.59 -25.56 13.15
N LEU A 92 1.35 -24.74 12.13
CA LEU A 92 0.07 -24.66 11.42
C LEU A 92 0.29 -25.07 9.96
N PRO A 93 -0.62 -25.87 9.37
CA PRO A 93 -0.51 -26.27 7.97
C PRO A 93 -0.39 -25.06 7.05
N ASN A 94 0.58 -25.12 6.12
CA ASN A 94 0.86 -24.08 5.13
C ASN A 94 1.25 -22.70 5.71
N PHE A 95 1.68 -22.63 6.98
CA PHE A 95 2.02 -21.36 7.63
C PHE A 95 3.12 -20.61 6.88
N ALA A 96 4.24 -21.27 6.57
CA ALA A 96 5.40 -20.63 5.95
C ALA A 96 5.05 -20.01 4.58
N GLU A 97 4.28 -20.72 3.74
CA GLU A 97 3.83 -20.20 2.45
C GLU A 97 2.85 -19.04 2.62
N THR A 98 1.89 -19.18 3.55
CA THR A 98 0.91 -18.12 3.83
C THR A 98 1.59 -16.86 4.35
N PHE A 99 2.56 -17.01 5.24
CA PHE A 99 3.36 -15.91 5.77
C PHE A 99 4.17 -15.23 4.67
N ALA A 100 4.91 -16.00 3.85
CA ALA A 100 5.67 -15.47 2.73
C ALA A 100 4.78 -14.67 1.75
N ARG A 101 3.59 -15.21 1.43
CA ARG A 101 2.61 -14.49 0.61
C ARG A 101 2.11 -13.22 1.29
N GLN A 102 1.71 -13.28 2.56
CA GLN A 102 1.19 -12.12 3.28
C GLN A 102 2.24 -11.02 3.48
N SER A 103 3.52 -11.37 3.48
CA SER A 103 4.64 -10.42 3.54
C SER A 103 5.08 -9.90 2.16
N SER A 104 4.65 -10.54 1.07
CA SER A 104 5.07 -10.19 -0.30
C SER A 104 4.49 -8.84 -0.77
N TRP A 105 5.24 -8.16 -1.64
CA TRP A 105 4.77 -6.91 -2.24
C TRP A 105 3.61 -7.16 -3.21
N GLU A 106 3.67 -8.28 -3.93
CA GLU A 106 2.68 -8.77 -4.88
C GLU A 106 1.30 -8.93 -4.23
N TRP A 107 1.26 -9.31 -2.96
CA TRP A 107 0.02 -9.40 -2.20
C TRP A 107 -0.41 -8.06 -1.61
N ASN A 108 0.49 -7.35 -0.92
CA ASN A 108 0.13 -6.14 -0.18
C ASN A 108 -0.17 -4.94 -1.09
N PHE A 109 0.45 -4.87 -2.27
CA PHE A 109 0.32 -3.76 -3.22
C PHE A 109 -0.11 -4.26 -4.60
N GLY A 110 0.42 -5.39 -5.06
CA GLY A 110 0.11 -5.96 -6.37
C GLY A 110 -1.34 -6.45 -6.54
N GLN A 111 -2.10 -6.64 -5.46
CA GLN A 111 -3.54 -6.96 -5.56
C GLN A 111 -4.44 -5.73 -5.64
N ALA A 112 -3.87 -4.52 -5.76
CA ALA A 112 -4.65 -3.32 -6.01
C ALA A 112 -5.54 -3.51 -7.27
N PRO A 113 -6.83 -3.14 -7.22
CA PRO A 113 -7.67 -3.09 -8.41
C PRO A 113 -7.02 -2.22 -9.48
N ALA A 114 -7.33 -2.48 -10.75
CA ALA A 114 -6.85 -1.66 -11.85
C ALA A 114 -7.12 -0.16 -11.57
N PHE A 115 -6.07 0.66 -11.70
CA PHE A 115 -6.13 2.09 -11.46
C PHE A 115 -5.29 2.84 -12.49
N SER A 116 -5.66 4.09 -12.73
CA SER A 116 -4.81 5.00 -13.51
C SER A 116 -4.21 6.05 -12.58
N HIS A 117 -2.94 6.40 -12.83
CA HIS A 117 -2.22 7.44 -12.11
C HIS A 117 -1.68 8.48 -13.09
N LEU A 118 -2.11 9.72 -12.90
CA LEU A 118 -1.58 10.88 -13.60
C LEU A 118 -0.51 11.54 -12.70
N LEU A 119 0.71 11.72 -13.21
CA LEU A 119 1.81 12.39 -12.51
C LEU A 119 2.23 13.61 -13.34
N ASP A 120 2.59 14.71 -12.69
CA ASP A 120 3.09 15.90 -13.37
C ASP A 120 4.16 16.61 -12.55
N GLU A 121 5.14 17.20 -13.23
CA GLU A 121 6.17 18.04 -12.62
C GLU A 121 6.71 19.07 -13.58
N ARG A 122 7.16 20.21 -13.04
CA ARG A 122 7.81 21.26 -13.82
C ARG A 122 9.30 21.30 -13.49
N PHE A 123 10.11 20.84 -14.44
CA PHE A 123 11.56 20.99 -14.37
C PHE A 123 12.03 22.27 -15.06
N THR A 124 13.29 22.63 -14.83
CA THR A 124 13.91 23.78 -15.50
C THR A 124 14.01 23.63 -17.02
N TRP A 125 14.01 22.38 -17.51
CA TRP A 125 14.14 21.99 -18.92
C TRP A 125 12.80 21.65 -19.60
N GLY A 126 11.69 21.73 -18.87
CA GLY A 126 10.36 21.41 -19.39
C GLY A 126 9.43 20.84 -18.33
N GLY A 127 8.14 20.82 -18.62
CA GLY A 127 7.14 20.05 -17.92
C GLY A 127 7.11 18.61 -18.43
N VAL A 128 6.85 17.69 -17.51
CA VAL A 128 6.60 16.28 -17.82
C VAL A 128 5.31 15.86 -17.16
N GLU A 129 4.43 15.24 -17.93
CA GLU A 129 3.21 14.60 -17.46
C GLU A 129 3.23 13.11 -17.87
N LEU A 130 3.02 12.22 -16.90
CA LEU A 130 3.00 10.77 -17.09
C LEU A 130 1.62 10.21 -16.77
N HIS A 131 1.11 9.34 -17.63
CA HIS A 131 -0.14 8.61 -17.42
C HIS A 131 0.17 7.12 -17.34
N PHE A 132 -0.11 6.50 -16.20
CA PHE A 132 0.04 5.06 -16.01
C PHE A 132 -1.30 4.38 -15.88
N ASP A 133 -1.51 3.32 -16.65
CA ASP A 133 -2.55 2.32 -16.38
C ASP A 133 -1.89 1.13 -15.66
N VAL A 134 -2.26 0.90 -14.40
CA VAL A 134 -1.63 -0.11 -13.55
C VAL A 134 -2.61 -1.26 -13.31
N GLU A 135 -2.17 -2.48 -13.61
CA GLU A 135 -2.90 -3.70 -13.31
C GLU A 135 -1.98 -4.71 -12.62
N LYS A 136 -2.45 -5.31 -11.53
CA LYS A 136 -1.69 -6.28 -10.73
C LYS A 136 -0.32 -5.77 -10.27
N GLY A 137 -0.19 -4.46 -10.03
CA GLY A 137 1.08 -3.82 -9.67
C GLY A 137 2.06 -3.58 -10.82
N HIS A 138 1.69 -3.88 -12.07
CA HIS A 138 2.50 -3.62 -13.26
C HIS A 138 1.88 -2.51 -14.11
N ILE A 139 2.73 -1.66 -14.70
CA ILE A 139 2.32 -0.62 -15.64
C ILE A 139 1.98 -1.29 -16.97
N THR A 140 0.69 -1.41 -17.29
CA THR A 140 0.22 -1.99 -18.56
C THR A 140 0.35 -1.04 -19.74
N ARG A 141 0.31 0.26 -19.45
CA ARG A 141 0.49 1.35 -20.42
C ARG A 141 1.07 2.56 -19.72
N ALA A 142 2.07 3.17 -20.35
CA ALA A 142 2.60 4.47 -19.96
C ALA A 142 2.47 5.46 -21.13
N GLN A 143 2.08 6.69 -20.84
CA GLN A 143 2.09 7.79 -21.80
C GLN A 143 2.85 8.98 -21.21
N VAL A 144 3.59 9.68 -22.05
CA VAL A 144 4.32 10.90 -21.69
C VAL A 144 3.77 12.06 -22.50
N PHE A 145 3.56 13.19 -21.84
CA PHE A 145 3.37 14.49 -22.48
C PHE A 145 4.42 15.45 -21.92
N THR A 146 5.09 16.19 -22.80
CA THR A 146 6.20 17.06 -22.41
C THR A 146 6.31 18.25 -23.35
N ASP A 147 6.74 19.39 -22.82
CA ASP A 147 7.17 20.55 -23.62
C ASP A 147 8.70 20.72 -23.62
N SER A 148 9.44 19.69 -23.20
CA SER A 148 10.90 19.66 -23.29
C SER A 148 11.35 19.82 -24.74
N LEU A 149 12.47 20.52 -24.92
CA LEU A 149 13.12 20.64 -26.22
C LEU A 149 13.75 19.31 -26.69
N ASN A 150 13.95 18.35 -25.78
CA ASN A 150 14.55 17.04 -26.05
C ASN A 150 13.58 15.90 -25.66
N PRO A 151 12.48 15.67 -26.41
CA PRO A 151 11.45 14.70 -26.03
C PRO A 151 11.85 13.23 -26.24
N ALA A 152 12.81 12.96 -27.11
CA ALA A 152 13.21 11.60 -27.52
C ALA A 152 13.48 10.61 -26.37
N PRO A 153 14.29 10.93 -25.33
CA PRO A 153 14.48 10.03 -24.19
C PRO A 153 13.19 9.77 -23.40
N LEU A 154 12.30 10.75 -23.31
CA LEU A 154 11.05 10.63 -22.55
C LEU A 154 10.02 9.76 -23.30
N GLU A 155 9.92 9.92 -24.61
CA GLU A 155 9.11 9.04 -25.46
C GLU A 155 9.62 7.60 -25.43
N ALA A 156 10.95 7.39 -25.45
CA ALA A 156 11.56 6.09 -25.29
C ALA A 156 11.25 5.46 -23.92
N LEU A 157 11.27 6.26 -22.84
CA LEU A 157 10.90 5.82 -21.51
C LEU A 157 9.46 5.29 -21.46
N ALA A 158 8.50 5.98 -22.09
CA ALA A 158 7.10 5.54 -22.10
C ALA A 158 6.94 4.11 -22.64
N GLY A 159 7.66 3.76 -23.71
CA GLY A 159 7.66 2.41 -24.26
C GLY A 159 8.30 1.38 -23.32
N ARG A 160 9.41 1.73 -22.67
CA ARG A 160 10.13 0.84 -21.74
C ARG A 160 9.37 0.57 -20.45
N LEU A 161 8.58 1.53 -19.99
CA LEU A 161 7.79 1.38 -18.78
C LEU A 161 6.63 0.39 -18.93
N GLN A 162 6.29 -0.05 -20.15
CA GLN A 162 5.29 -1.09 -20.34
C GLN A 162 5.77 -2.44 -19.77
N GLY A 163 5.04 -2.97 -18.80
CA GLY A 163 5.36 -4.18 -18.04
C GLY A 163 6.20 -3.93 -16.79
N CYS A 164 6.75 -2.72 -16.62
CA CYS A 164 7.55 -2.36 -15.46
C CYS A 164 6.69 -2.42 -14.18
N LEU A 165 7.30 -2.87 -13.08
CA LEU A 165 6.64 -2.90 -11.78
C LEU A 165 6.40 -1.45 -11.32
N TYR A 166 5.20 -1.16 -10.85
CA TYR A 166 4.84 0.15 -10.30
C TYR A 166 5.48 0.33 -8.91
N ARG A 167 6.81 0.51 -8.89
CA ARG A 167 7.65 0.62 -7.70
C ARG A 167 8.84 1.52 -7.98
N ALA A 168 9.21 2.36 -7.01
CA ALA A 168 10.21 3.40 -7.18
C ALA A 168 11.56 2.90 -7.72
N ASP A 169 12.08 1.81 -7.17
CA ASP A 169 13.36 1.22 -7.59
C ASP A 169 13.36 0.75 -9.06
N MET A 170 12.28 0.10 -9.51
CA MET A 170 12.16 -0.36 -10.89
C MET A 170 12.01 0.80 -11.87
N LEU A 171 11.27 1.85 -11.51
CA LEU A 171 11.17 3.07 -12.32
C LEU A 171 12.52 3.79 -12.44
N GLN A 172 13.31 3.84 -11.36
CA GLN A 172 14.64 4.42 -11.39
C GLN A 172 15.59 3.63 -12.30
N GLN A 173 15.54 2.30 -12.24
CA GLN A 173 16.34 1.44 -13.12
C GLN A 173 16.03 1.69 -14.60
N GLU A 174 14.76 1.82 -14.98
CA GLU A 174 14.37 2.13 -16.37
C GLU A 174 14.86 3.53 -16.81
N CYS A 175 14.78 4.53 -15.93
CA CYS A 175 15.33 5.86 -16.20
C CYS A 175 16.86 5.83 -16.35
N GLU A 176 17.56 5.08 -15.52
CA GLU A 176 19.02 4.95 -15.57
C GLU A 176 19.50 4.16 -16.79
N ALA A 177 18.75 3.14 -17.22
CA ALA A 177 19.04 2.38 -18.42
C ALA A 177 19.03 3.24 -19.69
N LEU A 178 18.27 4.35 -19.70
CA LEU A 178 18.27 5.30 -20.82
C LEU A 178 19.53 6.16 -20.90
N LEU A 179 20.31 6.28 -19.83
CA LEU A 179 21.56 7.06 -19.84
C LEU A 179 22.58 6.51 -20.85
N VAL A 180 22.51 5.21 -21.14
CA VAL A 180 23.37 4.55 -22.15
C VAL A 180 23.03 5.03 -23.55
N ASP A 181 21.74 5.19 -23.85
CA ASP A 181 21.24 5.54 -25.18
C ASP A 181 21.16 7.07 -25.38
N PHE A 182 21.02 7.83 -24.28
CA PHE A 182 20.83 9.29 -24.28
C PHE A 182 21.79 9.99 -23.30
N PRO A 183 23.12 9.87 -23.49
CA PRO A 183 24.10 10.45 -22.56
C PRO A 183 24.07 11.98 -22.52
N GLU A 184 23.62 12.64 -23.59
CA GLU A 184 23.52 14.11 -23.66
C GLU A 184 22.44 14.68 -22.72
N GLN A 185 21.48 13.86 -22.27
CA GLN A 185 20.39 14.24 -21.38
C GLN A 185 20.55 13.61 -19.98
N GLU A 186 21.78 13.31 -19.56
CA GLU A 186 22.04 12.66 -18.28
C GLU A 186 21.45 13.44 -17.10
N LYS A 187 21.58 14.76 -17.10
CA LYS A 187 21.10 15.61 -16.01
C LYS A 187 19.57 15.51 -15.89
N GLU A 188 18.86 15.67 -17.00
CA GLU A 188 17.41 15.62 -17.09
C GLU A 188 16.87 14.26 -16.66
N LEU A 189 17.49 13.17 -17.13
CA LEU A 189 17.11 11.80 -16.77
C LEU A 189 17.32 11.49 -15.28
N ARG A 190 18.38 12.03 -14.65
CA ARG A 190 18.61 11.89 -13.21
C ARG A 190 17.60 12.67 -12.36
N GLU A 191 17.26 13.89 -12.77
CA GLU A 191 16.20 14.68 -12.13
C GLU A 191 14.84 13.97 -12.25
N LEU A 192 14.51 13.48 -13.44
CA LEU A 192 13.29 12.70 -13.70
C LEU A 192 13.24 11.41 -12.85
N SER A 193 14.33 10.66 -12.79
CA SER A 193 14.47 9.44 -11.97
C SER A 193 14.24 9.70 -10.49
N THR A 194 14.79 10.80 -9.97
CA THR A 194 14.60 11.19 -8.56
C THR A 194 13.15 11.58 -8.28
N TRP A 195 12.55 12.36 -9.18
CA TRP A 195 11.16 12.79 -9.05
C TRP A 195 10.18 11.63 -9.14
N ILE A 196 10.28 10.78 -10.18
CA ILE A 196 9.34 9.68 -10.42
C ILE A 196 9.35 8.69 -9.24
N ALA A 197 10.52 8.45 -8.63
CA ALA A 197 10.68 7.61 -7.46
C ALA A 197 9.98 8.18 -6.22
N GLY A 198 9.98 9.51 -6.05
CA GLY A 198 9.23 10.18 -4.98
C GLY A 198 7.73 10.21 -5.24
N ALA A 199 7.33 10.34 -6.50
CA ALA A 199 5.94 10.51 -6.88
C ALA A 199 5.10 9.22 -6.83
N VAL A 200 5.75 8.05 -6.82
CA VAL A 200 5.08 6.74 -6.69
C VAL A 200 5.23 6.10 -5.30
N ARG A 201 5.87 6.79 -4.35
CA ARG A 201 6.08 6.30 -2.96
C ARG A 201 4.88 6.53 -2.05
#